data_AF-A0AAW7KPI9-F1
#
_entry.id   AF-A0AAW7KPI9-F1
#
_cell.length_a   1.000
_cell.length_b   1.000
_cell.length_c   1.000
_cell.angle_alpha   90.00
_cell.angle_beta   90.00
_cell.angle_gamma   90.00
#
_symmetry.space_group_name_H-M   'P 1'
#
loop_
_entity.id
_entity.type
_entity.pdbx_description
1 polymer ?
#
loop_
_entity_poly.entity_id
_entity_poly.type
_entity_poly.pdbx_seq_one_letter_code
_entity_poly.pdbx_strand_id
1 'polypeptide(L)'
;AETKKFKDFHVIDPHTEIDFGQATVSFFKTTHTIPDSIGVSIKTKEGNIVYTGDFKFDQSAIEMYQTDYGRLAEIGKEGVLALLSDSSNAENPVQVASEAQIADEVFDTIRYWEGRIIVACVASNLQRVQQVLNAADRSGRKVVL
;
A
#
# COMPACT_ATOMS: atom_id res chain seq x y z
N ALA A 1 -28.02 -1.35 2.88
CA ALA A 1 -28.96 -2.09 3.75
C ALA A 1 -28.93 -3.61 3.50
N GLU A 2 -28.42 -4.10 2.37
CA GLU A 2 -28.25 -5.56 2.09
C GLU A 2 -26.91 -6.13 2.57
N THR A 3 -25.86 -5.32 2.67
CA THR A 3 -24.51 -5.76 3.09
C THR A 3 -24.42 -6.26 4.53
N LYS A 4 -25.33 -5.86 5.43
CA LYS A 4 -25.34 -6.32 6.84
C LYS A 4 -25.66 -7.82 7.01
N LYS A 5 -26.16 -8.49 5.97
CA LYS A 5 -26.50 -9.93 6.01
C LYS A 5 -25.57 -10.81 5.18
N PHE A 6 -24.62 -10.22 4.45
CA PHE A 6 -23.61 -10.98 3.73
C PHE A 6 -22.67 -11.63 4.74
N LYS A 7 -22.55 -12.96 4.70
CA LYS A 7 -21.73 -13.75 5.63
C LYS A 7 -20.59 -14.50 4.94
N ASP A 8 -20.50 -14.41 3.62
CA ASP A 8 -19.56 -15.17 2.82
C ASP A 8 -18.30 -14.36 2.52
N PHE A 9 -17.58 -14.01 3.59
CA PHE A 9 -16.31 -13.29 3.49
C PHE A 9 -15.17 -14.28 3.34
N HIS A 10 -14.40 -14.11 2.26
CA HIS A 10 -13.19 -14.89 1.99
C HIS A 10 -11.99 -14.02 2.34
N VAL A 11 -11.25 -14.41 3.39
CA VAL A 11 -9.97 -13.77 3.71
C VAL A 11 -8.93 -14.30 2.73
N ILE A 12 -8.21 -13.39 2.09
CA ILE A 12 -7.18 -13.69 1.11
C ILE A 12 -5.86 -13.04 1.53
N ASP A 13 -4.77 -13.56 0.99
CA ASP A 13 -3.43 -13.00 1.10
C ASP A 13 -2.74 -12.98 -0.29
N PRO A 14 -1.53 -12.42 -0.42
CA PRO A 14 -0.81 -12.39 -1.70
C PRO A 14 -0.49 -13.77 -2.31
N HIS A 15 -0.62 -14.86 -1.55
CA HIS A 15 -0.37 -16.23 -2.01
C HIS A 15 -1.65 -16.98 -2.35
N THR A 16 -2.82 -16.39 -2.09
CA THR A 16 -4.11 -16.99 -2.36
C THR A 16 -4.38 -17.03 -3.86
N GLU A 17 -4.93 -18.14 -4.33
CA GLU A 17 -5.35 -18.34 -5.71
C GLU A 17 -6.75 -18.95 -5.73
N ILE A 18 -7.65 -18.36 -6.50
CA ILE A 18 -9.07 -18.74 -6.57
C ILE A 18 -9.40 -19.13 -8.00
N ASP A 19 -9.77 -20.40 -8.19
CA ASP A 19 -10.12 -20.95 -9.49
C ASP A 19 -11.63 -20.79 -9.77
N PHE A 20 -11.97 -20.12 -10.87
CA PHE A 20 -13.33 -19.97 -11.39
C PHE A 20 -13.56 -20.79 -12.67
N GLY A 21 -12.67 -21.73 -12.99
CA GLY A 21 -12.73 -22.67 -14.11
C GLY A 21 -12.29 -22.09 -15.46
N GLN A 22 -12.78 -20.90 -15.84
CA GLN A 22 -12.32 -20.20 -17.06
C GLN A 22 -11.28 -19.11 -16.77
N ALA A 23 -11.14 -18.74 -15.50
CA ALA A 23 -10.17 -17.76 -15.04
C ALA A 23 -9.69 -18.13 -13.66
N THR A 24 -8.43 -17.81 -13.37
CA THR A 24 -7.83 -18.00 -12.06
C THR A 24 -7.43 -16.63 -11.52
N VAL A 25 -7.93 -16.29 -10.34
CA VAL A 25 -7.66 -15.00 -9.68
C VAL A 25 -6.57 -15.22 -8.66
N SER A 26 -5.44 -14.53 -8.83
CA SER A 26 -4.34 -14.49 -7.87
C SER A 26 -4.05 -13.05 -7.47
N PHE A 27 -3.24 -12.88 -6.42
CA PHE A 27 -2.94 -11.57 -5.85
C PHE A 27 -1.43 -11.31 -5.84
N PHE A 28 -1.06 -10.06 -5.58
CA PHE A 28 0.33 -9.66 -5.35
C PHE A 28 0.36 -8.46 -4.41
N LYS A 29 1.36 -8.42 -3.54
CA LYS A 29 1.50 -7.33 -2.56
C LYS A 29 1.93 -6.03 -3.23
N THR A 30 1.32 -4.91 -2.84
CA THR A 30 1.70 -3.56 -3.28
C THR A 30 2.09 -2.70 -2.08
N THR A 31 2.86 -1.63 -2.34
CA THR A 31 3.12 -0.58 -1.36
C THR A 31 2.06 0.49 -1.44
N HIS A 32 1.38 0.75 -0.32
CA HIS A 32 0.45 1.86 -0.15
C HIS A 32 0.53 2.42 1.28
N THR A 33 -0.35 3.37 1.64
CA THR A 33 -0.35 4.04 2.96
C THR A 33 -1.03 3.23 4.08
N ILE A 34 -1.64 2.10 3.73
CA ILE A 34 -2.26 1.12 4.62
C ILE A 34 -1.61 -0.25 4.37
N PRO A 35 -1.39 -1.08 5.41
CA PRO A 35 -0.83 -2.42 5.19
C PRO A 35 -1.81 -3.33 4.48
N ASP A 36 -1.31 -4.49 4.04
CA ASP A 36 -2.09 -5.52 3.34
C ASP A 36 -2.75 -5.05 2.04
N SER A 37 -2.21 -3.99 1.42
CA SER A 37 -2.57 -3.59 0.07
C SER A 37 -2.10 -4.64 -0.95
N ILE A 38 -3.03 -5.05 -1.81
CA ILE A 38 -2.83 -6.07 -2.83
C ILE A 38 -3.37 -5.61 -4.18
N GLY A 39 -2.67 -5.98 -5.24
CA GLY A 39 -3.19 -5.97 -6.60
C GLY A 39 -3.77 -7.34 -6.97
N VAL A 40 -4.54 -7.37 -8.05
CA VAL A 40 -5.27 -8.53 -8.55
C VAL A 40 -4.75 -8.91 -9.93
N SER A 41 -4.51 -10.19 -10.16
CA SER A 41 -4.18 -10.76 -11.47
C SER A 41 -5.23 -11.81 -11.83
N ILE A 42 -5.96 -11.55 -12.91
CA ILE A 42 -6.96 -12.47 -13.45
C ILE A 42 -6.35 -13.15 -14.66
N LYS A 43 -5.97 -14.41 -14.49
CA LYS A 43 -5.39 -15.24 -15.54
C LYS A 43 -6.47 -15.84 -16.41
N THR A 44 -6.45 -15.54 -17.71
CA THR A 44 -7.33 -16.17 -18.71
C THR A 44 -6.49 -16.92 -19.76
N LYS A 45 -7.14 -17.53 -20.76
CA LYS A 45 -6.45 -18.20 -21.86
C LYS A 45 -5.71 -17.22 -22.79
N GLU A 46 -6.15 -15.97 -22.81
CA GLU A 46 -5.65 -14.90 -23.67
C GLU A 46 -4.53 -14.07 -23.01
N GLY A 47 -4.37 -14.19 -21.69
CA GLY A 47 -3.32 -13.52 -20.91
C GLY A 47 -3.83 -13.04 -19.55
N ASN A 48 -2.96 -12.34 -18.81
CA ASN A 48 -3.32 -11.79 -17.51
C ASN A 48 -4.00 -10.42 -17.66
N ILE A 49 -5.12 -10.22 -16.98
CA ILE A 49 -5.69 -8.90 -16.72
C ILE A 49 -5.21 -8.48 -15.32
N VAL A 50 -4.40 -7.45 -15.25
CA VAL A 50 -3.78 -6.98 -14.00
C VAL A 50 -4.46 -5.71 -13.55
N TYR A 51 -4.96 -5.69 -12.32
CA TYR A 51 -5.46 -4.51 -11.63
C TYR A 51 -4.54 -4.18 -10.47
N THR A 52 -3.90 -3.01 -10.48
CA THR A 52 -2.89 -2.67 -9.47
C THR A 52 -3.48 -2.33 -8.11
N GLY A 53 -4.74 -1.88 -8.07
CA GLY A 53 -5.22 -1.05 -6.96
C GLY A 53 -4.41 0.24 -6.85
N ASP A 54 -4.53 0.92 -5.71
CA ASP A 54 -3.70 2.07 -5.37
C ASP A 54 -2.30 1.58 -4.98
N PHE A 55 -1.26 2.19 -5.54
CA PHE A 55 0.11 1.77 -5.27
C PHE A 55 1.11 2.90 -5.42
N LYS A 56 2.29 2.68 -4.85
CA LYS A 56 3.53 3.36 -5.24
C LYS A 56 4.68 2.37 -5.20
N PHE A 57 5.84 2.79 -5.66
CA PHE A 57 7.08 2.06 -5.44
C PHE A 57 7.96 2.83 -4.47
N ASP A 58 8.33 2.17 -3.37
CA ASP A 58 9.20 2.74 -2.35
C ASP A 58 10.18 1.67 -1.86
N GLN A 59 11.46 1.84 -2.19
CA GLN A 59 12.50 0.89 -1.79
C GLN A 59 12.84 0.96 -0.29
N SER A 60 12.39 2.01 0.40
CA SER A 60 12.55 2.15 1.85
C SER A 60 11.36 1.61 2.63
N ALA A 61 10.31 1.13 1.94
CA ALA A 61 9.17 0.53 2.59
C ALA A 61 9.61 -0.64 3.47
N ILE A 62 9.16 -0.62 4.73
CA ILE A 62 9.35 -1.75 5.64
C ILE A 62 8.57 -2.97 5.13
N GLU A 63 8.99 -4.17 5.54
CA GLU A 63 8.50 -5.46 5.04
C GLU A 63 6.97 -5.55 4.93
N MET A 64 6.22 -5.05 5.92
CA MET A 64 4.76 -5.12 5.93
C MET A 64 4.09 -4.30 4.80
N TYR A 65 4.78 -3.31 4.22
CA TYR A 65 4.29 -2.48 3.11
C TYR A 65 5.01 -2.77 1.78
N GLN A 66 6.04 -3.61 1.76
CA GLN A 66 6.89 -3.74 0.58
C GLN A 66 6.17 -4.45 -0.59
N THR A 67 6.23 -3.86 -1.79
CA THR A 67 5.75 -4.49 -3.03
C THR A 67 6.55 -5.75 -3.36
N ASP A 68 5.86 -6.79 -3.83
CA ASP A 68 6.52 -8.00 -4.34
C ASP A 68 6.92 -7.84 -5.82
N TYR A 69 8.14 -7.35 -6.03
CA TYR A 69 8.72 -7.20 -7.37
C TYR A 69 8.94 -8.53 -8.08
N GLY A 70 9.21 -9.61 -7.35
CA GLY A 70 9.41 -10.94 -7.92
C GLY A 70 8.12 -11.44 -8.57
N ARG A 71 7.02 -11.37 -7.83
CA ARG A 71 5.69 -11.75 -8.31
C ARG A 71 5.25 -10.89 -9.50
N LEU A 72 5.51 -9.58 -9.49
CA LEU A 72 5.23 -8.71 -10.63
C LEU A 72 6.00 -9.14 -11.89
N ALA A 73 7.28 -9.51 -11.74
CA ALA A 73 8.09 -9.98 -12.86
C ALA A 73 7.59 -11.32 -13.42
N GLU A 74 7.10 -12.23 -12.57
CA GLU A 74 6.46 -13.48 -13.00
C GLU A 74 5.19 -13.22 -13.81
N ILE A 75 4.26 -12.40 -13.29
CA ILE A 75 3.03 -12.02 -13.98
C ILE A 75 3.34 -11.38 -15.34
N GLY A 76 4.35 -10.51 -15.40
CA GLY A 76 4.82 -9.90 -16.64
C GLY A 76 5.34 -10.93 -17.66
N LYS A 77 6.08 -11.95 -17.22
CA LYS A 77 6.59 -13.04 -18.08
C LYS A 77 5.49 -13.95 -18.60
N GLU A 78 4.41 -14.13 -17.84
CA GLU A 78 3.25 -14.92 -18.25
C GLU A 78 2.40 -14.24 -19.34
N GLY A 79 2.64 -12.94 -19.58
CA GLY A 79 1.94 -12.16 -20.60
C GLY A 79 0.75 -11.40 -20.01
N VAL A 80 0.77 -10.07 -20.09
CA VAL A 80 -0.30 -9.19 -19.63
C VAL A 80 -1.11 -8.72 -20.84
N LEU A 81 -2.38 -9.10 -20.88
CA LEU A 81 -3.33 -8.69 -21.91
C LEU A 81 -3.81 -7.26 -21.66
N ALA A 82 -4.10 -6.93 -20.39
CA ALA A 82 -4.60 -5.61 -20.00
C ALA A 82 -4.05 -5.22 -18.62
N LEU A 83 -3.69 -3.96 -18.47
CA LEU A 83 -3.27 -3.35 -17.21
C LEU A 83 -4.23 -2.22 -16.84
N LEU A 84 -4.87 -2.35 -15.68
CA LEU A 84 -5.71 -1.34 -15.06
C LEU A 84 -4.90 -0.76 -13.89
N SER A 85 -4.20 0.34 -14.16
CA SER A 85 -3.29 0.99 -13.22
C SER A 85 -3.93 2.21 -12.58
N ASP A 86 -3.54 2.51 -11.33
CA ASP A 86 -3.78 3.82 -10.71
C ASP A 86 -3.13 4.94 -11.55
N SER A 87 -3.84 6.06 -11.67
CA SER A 87 -3.43 7.27 -12.39
C SER A 87 -3.47 8.53 -11.52
N SER A 88 -3.65 8.40 -10.21
CA SER A 88 -3.84 9.52 -9.27
C SER A 88 -2.69 10.53 -9.28
N ASN A 89 -1.48 10.09 -9.60
CA ASN A 89 -0.28 10.94 -9.67
C ASN A 89 0.37 10.94 -11.07
N ALA A 90 -0.37 10.56 -12.13
CA ALA A 90 0.18 10.38 -13.48
C ALA A 90 0.67 11.68 -14.14
N GLU A 91 0.12 12.82 -13.76
CA GLU A 91 0.51 14.13 -14.30
C GLU A 91 1.72 14.76 -13.57
N ASN A 92 2.15 14.16 -12.46
CA ASN A 92 3.22 14.72 -11.63
C ASN A 92 4.59 14.20 -12.10
N PRO A 93 5.47 15.07 -12.64
CA PRO A 93 6.79 14.67 -13.10
C PRO A 93 7.79 14.49 -11.96
N VAL A 94 7.44 14.92 -10.73
CA VAL A 94 8.33 14.89 -9.58
C VAL A 94 8.29 13.51 -8.92
N GLN A 95 9.46 12.97 -8.63
CA GLN A 95 9.58 11.75 -7.86
C GLN A 95 8.99 11.92 -6.46
N VAL A 96 8.12 10.99 -6.07
CA VAL A 96 7.53 10.95 -4.73
C VAL A 96 8.62 10.67 -3.70
N ALA A 97 8.62 11.43 -2.60
CA ALA A 97 9.53 11.19 -1.48
C ALA A 97 9.34 9.79 -0.90
N SER A 98 10.43 9.16 -0.48
CA SER A 98 10.37 7.87 0.19
C SER A 98 9.81 8.02 1.61
N GLU A 99 9.23 6.95 2.14
CA GLU A 99 8.69 6.91 3.49
C GLU A 99 9.79 7.05 4.55
N ALA A 100 11.02 6.64 4.25
CA ALA A 100 12.17 6.95 5.10
C ALA A 100 12.46 8.46 5.13
N GLN A 101 12.50 9.14 3.97
CA GLN A 101 12.72 10.60 3.92
C GLN A 101 11.62 11.36 4.65
N ILE A 102 10.36 10.93 4.49
CA ILE A 102 9.21 11.49 5.20
C ILE A 102 9.35 11.27 6.71
N ALA A 103 9.73 10.06 7.14
CA ALA A 103 9.90 9.75 8.56
C ALA A 103 11.01 10.60 9.21
N ASP A 104 12.11 10.83 8.50
CA ASP A 104 13.21 11.69 8.96
C ASP A 104 12.75 13.15 9.10
N GLU A 105 12.06 13.69 8.10
CA GLU A 105 11.52 15.06 8.14
C GLU A 105 10.51 15.25 9.28
N VAL A 106 9.62 14.27 9.48
CA VAL A 106 8.65 14.27 10.60
C VAL A 106 9.38 14.24 11.93
N PHE A 107 10.42 13.41 12.06
CA PHE A 107 11.23 13.33 13.27
C PHE A 107 11.94 14.64 13.57
N ASP A 108 12.64 15.21 12.60
CA ASP A 108 13.38 16.47 12.79
C ASP A 108 12.43 17.62 13.15
N THR A 109 11.29 17.73 12.46
CA THR A 109 10.26 18.72 12.79
C THR A 109 9.80 18.59 14.24
N ILE A 110 9.49 17.37 14.70
CA ILE A 110 8.99 17.11 16.05
C ILE A 110 10.07 17.33 17.12
N ARG A 111 11.32 16.97 16.81
CA ARG A 111 12.46 17.07 17.71
C ARG A 111 12.84 18.52 18.01
N TYR A 112 12.88 19.37 16.99
CA TYR A 112 13.38 20.75 17.13
C TYR A 112 12.31 21.77 17.51
N TRP A 113 11.02 21.46 17.33
CA TRP A 113 9.97 22.39 17.70
C TRP A 113 9.89 22.59 19.21
N GLU A 114 9.71 23.83 19.67
CA GLU A 114 9.45 24.13 21.08
C GLU A 114 7.95 24.31 21.32
N GLY A 115 7.42 23.66 22.36
CA GLY A 115 5.99 23.74 22.72
C GLY A 115 5.11 22.61 22.15
N ARG A 116 3.82 22.89 21.98
CA ARG A 116 2.81 21.92 21.51
C ARG A 116 2.85 21.77 19.99
N ILE A 117 2.60 20.54 19.53
CA ILE A 117 2.51 20.16 18.12
C ILE A 117 1.12 19.58 17.89
N ILE A 118 0.46 19.99 16.81
CA ILE A 118 -0.82 19.44 16.37
C ILE A 118 -0.59 18.84 14.99
N VAL A 119 -0.84 17.54 14.85
CA VAL A 119 -0.70 16.82 13.57
C VAL A 119 -2.09 16.50 13.03
N ALA A 120 -2.41 17.01 11.85
CA ALA A 120 -3.60 16.62 11.10
C ALA A 120 -3.20 15.51 10.11
N CYS A 121 -3.87 14.36 10.16
CA CYS A 121 -3.65 13.26 9.23
C CYS A 121 -4.97 12.55 8.90
N VAL A 122 -5.00 11.86 7.76
CA VAL A 122 -6.16 11.06 7.34
C VAL A 122 -6.10 9.71 8.06
N ALA A 123 -7.23 9.25 8.60
CA ALA A 123 -7.30 8.03 9.41
C ALA A 123 -6.85 6.75 8.68
N SER A 124 -6.96 6.71 7.34
CA SER A 124 -6.50 5.58 6.53
C SER A 124 -4.99 5.52 6.32
N ASN A 125 -4.26 6.61 6.60
CA ASN A 125 -2.80 6.65 6.45
C ASN A 125 -2.13 6.18 7.75
N LEU A 126 -2.24 4.87 8.01
CA LEU A 126 -1.67 4.25 9.20
C LEU A 126 -0.15 4.37 9.25
N GLN A 127 0.50 4.38 8.09
CA GLN A 127 1.94 4.59 8.00
C GLN A 127 2.36 5.95 8.58
N ARG A 128 1.63 7.03 8.23
CA ARG A 128 1.91 8.37 8.77
C ARG A 128 1.66 8.44 10.28
N VAL A 129 0.58 7.82 10.76
CA VAL A 129 0.30 7.74 12.20
C VAL A 129 1.47 7.09 12.92
N GLN A 130 1.97 5.94 12.42
CA GLN A 130 3.11 5.25 13.01
C GLN A 130 4.39 6.10 13.01
N GLN A 131 4.68 6.83 11.94
CA GLN A 131 5.84 7.74 11.86
C GLN A 131 5.77 8.83 12.94
N VAL A 132 4.59 9.42 13.15
CA VAL A 132 4.37 10.45 14.18
C VAL A 132 4.54 9.85 15.58
N LEU A 133 3.99 8.67 15.83
CA LEU A 133 4.16 7.96 17.11
C LEU A 133 5.65 7.69 17.40
N ASN A 134 6.39 7.17 16.41
CA ASN A 134 7.83 6.90 16.53
C ASN A 134 8.62 8.19 16.80
N ALA A 135 8.31 9.28 16.09
CA ALA A 135 8.99 10.55 16.26
C ALA A 135 8.71 11.19 17.63
N ALA A 136 7.46 11.08 18.12
CA ALA A 136 7.08 11.56 19.44
C ALA A 136 7.81 10.79 20.54
N ASP A 137 7.81 9.45 20.47
CA ASP A 137 8.50 8.58 21.43
C ASP A 137 10.00 8.89 21.49
N ARG A 138 10.67 8.95 20.33
CA ARG A 138 12.09 9.30 20.21
C ARG A 138 12.43 10.70 20.72
N SER A 139 11.47 11.63 20.70
CA SER A 139 11.64 13.01 21.17
C SER A 139 11.18 13.22 22.61
N GLY A 140 10.82 12.15 23.34
CA GLY A 140 10.33 12.22 24.72
C GLY A 140 8.97 12.91 24.86
N ARG A 141 8.19 13.00 23.78
CA ARG A 141 6.86 13.62 23.76
C ARG A 141 5.79 12.56 24.01
N LYS A 142 4.66 13.00 24.59
CA LYS A 142 3.48 12.16 24.76
C LYS A 142 2.45 12.48 23.69
N VAL A 143 1.78 11.44 23.21
CA VAL A 143 0.74 11.54 22.18
C VAL A 143 -0.63 11.45 22.85
N VAL A 144 -1.57 12.27 22.39
CA VAL A 144 -2.98 12.27 22.78
C VAL A 144 -3.81 12.35 21.50
N LEU A 145 -4.87 11.55 21.42
CA LEU A 145 -5.80 11.47 20.29
C LEU A 145 -7.19 11.97 20.70
#